data_AF-A0A7G7GEA8-F1
#
_entry.id   AF-A0A7G7GEA8-F1
#
_cell.length_a   1.000
_cell.length_b   1.000
_cell.length_c   1.000
_cell.angle_alpha   90.00
_cell.angle_beta   90.00
_cell.angle_gamma   90.00
#
_symmetry.space_group_name_H-M   'P 1'
#
loop_
_entity.id
_entity.type
_entity.pdbx_description
1 polymer ?
#
loop_
_entity_poly.entity_id
_entity_poly.type
_entity_poly.pdbx_seq_one_letter_code
_entity_poly.pdbx_strand_id
1 'polypeptide(L)'
;MKDQFTAREEIIKNYLAGYNSLNIEHMVQDLDEQIVFENIQNGEVTLTLTGLPAFTQQAEQAIAYFSERTQTIKSMNHVGNTTEVEIDYRAILAVDLPNGMKSGEELKLMGKSIFQFTGDRIVQITDIS
;
A
#
# COMPACT_ATOMS: atom_id res chain seq x y z
N MET A 1 4.46 -19.24 17.00
CA MET A 1 3.32 -18.79 16.17
C MET A 1 2.95 -17.34 16.47
N LYS A 2 2.69 -16.94 17.73
CA LYS A 2 2.46 -15.52 18.09
C LYS A 2 3.58 -14.58 17.62
N ASP A 3 4.83 -14.99 17.79
CA ASP A 3 6.01 -14.17 17.44
C ASP A 3 6.15 -13.88 15.94
N GLN A 4 5.57 -14.73 15.08
CA GLN A 4 5.60 -14.54 13.63
C GLN A 4 4.54 -13.54 13.16
N PHE A 5 3.38 -13.50 13.83
CA PHE A 5 2.34 -12.52 13.51
C PHE A 5 2.79 -11.12 13.89
N THR A 6 3.37 -10.95 15.08
CA THR A 6 3.94 -9.68 15.50
C THR A 6 5.02 -9.17 14.53
N ALA A 7 5.85 -10.05 13.96
CA ALA A 7 6.83 -9.66 12.95
C ALA A 7 6.19 -9.11 11.66
N ARG A 8 5.16 -9.80 11.13
CA ARG A 8 4.44 -9.33 9.93
C ARG A 8 3.70 -8.03 10.17
N GLU A 9 3.07 -7.88 11.34
CA GLU A 9 2.38 -6.64 11.71
C GLU A 9 3.35 -5.45 11.74
N GLU A 10 4.55 -5.61 12.31
CA GLU A 10 5.57 -4.56 12.34
C GLU A 10 6.07 -4.22 10.93
N ILE A 11 6.32 -5.21 10.06
CA ILE A 11 6.70 -4.98 8.66
C ILE A 11 5.62 -4.19 7.92
N ILE A 12 4.34 -4.54 8.11
CA ILE A 12 3.22 -3.80 7.51
C ILE A 12 3.15 -2.38 8.05
N LYS A 13 3.31 -2.19 9.36
CA LYS A 13 3.33 -0.84 9.96
C LYS A 13 4.49 0.00 9.42
N ASN A 14 5.67 -0.60 9.19
CA ASN A 14 6.81 0.07 8.58
C ASN A 14 6.52 0.50 7.14
N TYR A 15 5.98 -0.42 6.33
CA TYR A 15 5.52 -0.11 4.97
C TYR A 15 4.54 1.08 4.97
N LEU A 16 3.51 1.03 5.83
CA LEU A 16 2.51 2.10 5.94
C LEU A 16 3.11 3.40 6.50
N ALA A 17 4.08 3.33 7.40
CA ALA A 17 4.78 4.52 7.88
C ALA A 17 5.59 5.19 6.76
N GLY A 18 6.27 4.41 5.90
CA GLY A 18 6.91 4.91 4.69
C GLY A 18 5.90 5.53 3.71
N TYR A 19 4.79 4.83 3.47
CA TYR A 19 3.71 5.33 2.62
C TYR A 19 3.16 6.68 3.13
N ASN A 20 2.83 6.76 4.42
CA ASN A 20 2.20 7.92 5.06
C ASN A 20 3.14 9.12 5.18
N SER A 21 4.46 8.87 5.29
CA SER A 21 5.48 9.93 5.36
C SER A 21 6.00 10.36 3.99
N LEU A 22 5.42 9.86 2.89
CA LEU A 22 5.92 10.08 1.52
C LEU A 22 7.38 9.65 1.34
N ASN A 23 7.87 8.71 2.16
CA ASN A 23 9.23 8.21 2.13
C ASN A 23 9.27 6.86 1.40
N ILE A 24 9.64 6.90 0.13
CA ILE A 24 9.70 5.71 -0.74
C ILE A 24 10.76 4.72 -0.26
N GLU A 25 11.95 5.18 0.13
CA GLU A 25 13.02 4.31 0.63
C GLU A 25 12.54 3.49 1.85
N HIS A 26 11.87 4.16 2.79
CA HIS A 26 11.30 3.51 3.96
C HIS A 26 10.14 2.56 3.57
N MET A 27 9.31 2.97 2.62
CA MET A 27 8.17 2.18 2.14
C MET A 27 8.61 0.86 1.51
N VAL A 28 9.74 0.84 0.80
CA VAL A 28 10.17 -0.34 0.03
C VAL A 28 11.17 -1.23 0.76
N GLN A 29 11.63 -0.85 1.96
CA GLN A 29 12.76 -1.49 2.65
C GLN A 29 12.57 -2.99 2.93
N ASP A 30 11.32 -3.43 3.15
CA ASP A 30 10.94 -4.80 3.53
C ASP A 30 10.32 -5.58 2.35
N LEU A 31 10.27 -4.99 1.15
CA LEU A 31 9.78 -5.67 -0.04
C LEU A 31 10.84 -6.65 -0.58
N ASP A 32 10.37 -7.70 -1.23
CA ASP A 32 11.19 -8.60 -2.03
C ASP A 32 11.59 -7.93 -3.35
N GLU A 33 12.78 -8.26 -3.88
CA GLU A 33 13.26 -7.72 -5.16
C GLU A 33 12.31 -8.06 -6.33
N GLN A 34 11.59 -9.19 -6.23
CA GLN A 34 10.64 -9.70 -7.22
C GLN A 34 9.17 -9.46 -6.79
N ILE A 35 8.91 -8.50 -5.89
CA ILE A 35 7.56 -8.11 -5.44
C ILE A 35 6.58 -8.02 -6.62
N VAL A 36 5.40 -8.61 -6.44
CA VAL A 36 4.25 -8.38 -7.33
C VAL A 36 3.28 -7.42 -6.65
N PHE A 37 2.87 -6.37 -7.36
CA PHE A 37 1.80 -5.50 -6.91
C PHE A 37 0.61 -5.58 -7.85
N GLU A 38 -0.58 -5.67 -7.28
CA GLU A 38 -1.84 -5.63 -8.03
C GLU A 38 -2.79 -4.61 -7.42
N ASN A 39 -3.46 -3.84 -8.29
CA ASN A 39 -4.64 -3.08 -7.93
C ASN A 39 -5.87 -3.75 -8.54
N ILE A 40 -6.84 -4.06 -7.69
CA ILE A 40 -8.14 -4.61 -8.07
C ILE A 40 -9.20 -3.55 -7.79
N GLN A 41 -9.92 -3.15 -8.83
CA GLN A 41 -11.05 -2.23 -8.72
C GLN A 41 -12.29 -2.87 -9.32
N ASN A 42 -13.41 -2.86 -8.58
CA ASN A 42 -14.67 -3.49 -9.03
C ASN A 42 -14.51 -4.97 -9.44
N GLY A 43 -13.56 -5.69 -8.83
CA GLY A 43 -13.29 -7.10 -9.13
C GLY A 43 -12.38 -7.36 -10.34
N GLU A 44 -11.89 -6.32 -11.01
CA GLU A 44 -10.96 -6.43 -12.14
C GLU A 44 -9.57 -5.93 -11.76
N VAL A 45 -8.52 -6.64 -12.21
CA VAL A 45 -7.14 -6.17 -12.07
C VAL A 45 -6.91 -5.00 -13.02
N THR A 46 -6.70 -3.81 -12.48
CA THR A 46 -6.49 -2.57 -13.25
C THR A 46 -5.02 -2.23 -13.44
N LEU A 47 -4.15 -2.74 -12.57
CA LEU A 47 -2.71 -2.54 -12.62
C LEU A 47 -1.99 -3.76 -12.05
N THR A 48 -0.94 -4.18 -12.75
CA THR A 48 0.03 -5.17 -12.25
C THR A 48 1.43 -4.61 -12.43
N LEU A 49 2.24 -4.65 -11.37
CA LEU A 49 3.66 -4.32 -11.40
C LEU A 49 4.46 -5.53 -10.92
N THR A 50 5.62 -5.73 -11.52
CA THR A 50 6.52 -6.82 -11.15
C THR A 50 7.93 -6.29 -10.94
N GLY A 51 8.49 -6.63 -9.78
CA GLY A 51 9.82 -6.22 -9.36
C GLY A 51 9.84 -4.87 -8.67
N LEU A 52 10.80 -4.73 -7.76
CA LEU A 52 11.01 -3.53 -6.97
C LEU A 52 11.18 -2.26 -7.81
N PRO A 53 11.92 -2.25 -8.95
CA PRO A 53 12.07 -1.04 -9.76
C PRO A 53 10.76 -0.50 -10.32
N ALA A 54 9.88 -1.38 -10.82
CA ALA A 54 8.58 -0.98 -11.37
C ALA A 54 7.65 -0.45 -10.28
N PHE A 55 7.65 -1.11 -9.11
CA PHE A 55 6.90 -0.66 -7.95
C PHE A 55 7.36 0.72 -7.46
N THR A 56 8.66 0.90 -7.27
CA THR A 56 9.26 2.17 -6.83
C THR A 56 8.95 3.30 -7.81
N GLN A 57 9.13 3.06 -9.12
CA GLN A 57 8.83 4.05 -10.15
C GLN A 57 7.34 4.47 -10.13
N GLN A 58 6.42 3.53 -9.93
CA GLN A 58 5.00 3.85 -9.78
C GLN A 58 4.75 4.68 -8.52
N ALA A 59 5.39 4.31 -7.40
CA ALA A 59 5.19 4.98 -6.12
C ALA A 59 5.70 6.44 -6.14
N GLU A 60 6.84 6.69 -6.78
CA GLU A 60 7.40 8.03 -6.99
C GLU A 60 6.45 8.91 -7.81
N GLN A 61 5.90 8.38 -8.90
CA GLN A 61 4.88 9.09 -9.69
C GLN A 61 3.62 9.34 -8.88
N ALA A 62 3.18 8.33 -8.10
CA ALA A 62 1.95 8.41 -7.32
C ALA A 62 2.02 9.45 -6.19
N ILE A 63 3.21 9.68 -5.59
CA ILE A 63 3.39 10.70 -4.55
C ILE A 63 3.03 12.09 -5.06
N ALA A 64 3.35 12.41 -6.32
CA ALA A 64 3.12 13.74 -6.89
C ALA A 64 1.63 14.14 -6.92
N TYR A 65 0.71 13.19 -6.82
CA TYR A 65 -0.73 13.47 -6.78
C TYR A 65 -1.22 13.97 -5.41
N PHE A 66 -0.44 13.81 -4.34
CA PHE A 66 -0.90 14.03 -2.97
C PHE A 66 0.05 14.92 -2.17
N SER A 67 -0.49 15.94 -1.50
CA SER A 67 0.28 16.75 -0.54
C SER A 67 0.34 16.07 0.83
N GLU A 68 -0.69 15.30 1.15
CA GLU A 68 -0.78 14.43 2.32
C GLU A 68 -1.45 13.13 1.90
N ARG A 69 -0.99 11.99 2.43
CA ARG A 69 -1.72 10.72 2.33
C ARG A 69 -1.53 9.93 3.60
N THR A 70 -2.57 9.24 4.04
CA THR A 70 -2.57 8.45 5.26
C THR A 70 -3.44 7.21 5.06
N GLN A 71 -2.84 6.04 5.24
CA GLN A 71 -3.53 4.78 5.46
C GLN A 71 -3.50 4.46 6.95
N THR A 72 -4.68 4.21 7.51
CA THR A 72 -4.86 3.83 8.92
C THR A 72 -5.41 2.42 9.01
N ILE A 73 -4.71 1.54 9.71
CA ILE A 73 -5.15 0.16 9.95
C ILE A 73 -6.41 0.15 10.81
N LYS A 74 -7.44 -0.56 10.34
CA LYS A 74 -8.68 -0.83 11.08
C LYS A 74 -8.67 -2.20 11.71
N SER A 75 -8.19 -3.18 10.95
CA SER A 75 -8.05 -4.55 11.39
C SER A 75 -6.90 -5.21 10.64
N MET A 76 -6.32 -6.25 11.24
CA MET A 76 -5.41 -7.17 10.58
C MET A 76 -5.91 -8.59 10.81
N ASN A 77 -5.92 -9.39 9.74
CA ASN A 77 -6.31 -10.79 9.78
C ASN A 77 -5.25 -11.64 9.09
N HIS A 78 -4.65 -12.59 9.80
CA HIS A 78 -3.59 -13.46 9.26
C HIS A 78 -4.17 -14.76 8.70
N VAL A 79 -3.86 -15.08 7.45
CA VAL A 79 -4.32 -16.29 6.77
C VAL A 79 -3.13 -16.97 6.08
N GLY A 80 -2.62 -18.04 6.67
CA GLY A 80 -1.44 -18.74 6.13
C GLY A 80 -0.21 -17.82 6.07
N ASN A 81 0.26 -17.53 4.85
CA ASN A 81 1.37 -16.60 4.60
C ASN A 81 0.92 -15.18 4.23
N THR A 82 -0.38 -14.89 4.28
CA THR A 82 -0.90 -13.54 4.03
C THR A 82 -1.36 -12.86 5.31
N THR A 83 -1.42 -11.53 5.25
CA THR A 83 -2.12 -10.68 6.20
C THR A 83 -3.05 -9.78 5.41
N GLU A 84 -4.35 -9.89 5.67
CA GLU A 84 -5.36 -8.97 5.16
C GLU A 84 -5.46 -7.78 6.11
N VAL A 85 -5.45 -6.57 5.57
CA VAL A 85 -5.48 -5.32 6.32
C VAL A 85 -6.62 -4.46 5.78
N GLU A 86 -7.61 -4.20 6.63
CA GLU A 86 -8.63 -3.20 6.32
C GLU A 86 -8.07 -1.81 6.64
N ILE A 87 -8.19 -0.88 5.69
CA ILE A 87 -7.60 0.45 5.78
C ILE A 87 -8.64 1.55 5.57
N ASP A 88 -8.58 2.55 6.45
CA ASP A 88 -9.16 3.87 6.18
C ASP A 88 -8.08 4.71 5.47
N TYR A 89 -8.37 5.13 4.26
CA TYR A 89 -7.51 6.00 3.47
C TYR A 89 -8.02 7.44 3.48
N ARG A 90 -7.10 8.37 3.73
CA ARG A 90 -7.32 9.82 3.64
C ARG A 90 -6.18 10.44 2.85
N ALA A 91 -6.47 11.32 1.91
CA ALA A 91 -5.44 12.11 1.24
C ALA A 91 -5.92 13.52 0.91
N ILE A 92 -4.98 14.45 0.78
CA ILE A 92 -5.19 15.79 0.22
C ILE A 92 -4.51 15.83 -1.13
N LEU A 93 -5.25 16.23 -2.16
CA LEU A 93 -4.74 16.30 -3.53
C LEU A 93 -3.75 17.47 -3.69
N ALA A 94 -2.62 17.20 -4.34
CA ALA A 94 -1.65 18.23 -4.74
C ALA A 94 -1.90 18.77 -6.16
N VAL A 95 -2.76 18.10 -6.93
CA VAL A 95 -3.07 18.43 -8.32
C VAL A 95 -4.55 18.28 -8.61
N ASP A 96 -5.00 18.90 -9.70
CA ASP A 96 -6.32 18.64 -10.27
C ASP A 96 -6.34 17.25 -10.93
N LEU A 97 -7.37 16.47 -10.65
CA LEU A 97 -7.55 15.13 -11.23
C LEU A 97 -8.54 15.16 -12.40
N PRO A 98 -8.41 14.24 -13.39
CA PRO A 98 -9.30 14.17 -14.55
C PRO A 98 -10.78 13.93 -14.22
N ASN A 99 -11.07 13.36 -13.06
CA ASN A 99 -12.43 13.11 -12.58
C ASN A 99 -13.13 14.39 -12.06
N GLY A 100 -12.46 15.54 -12.10
CA GLY A 100 -13.00 16.84 -11.69
C GLY A 100 -12.60 17.29 -10.29
N MET A 101 -11.96 16.43 -9.49
CA MET A 101 -11.45 16.80 -8.16
C MET A 101 -10.30 17.80 -8.28
N LYS A 102 -10.22 18.71 -7.31
CA LYS A 102 -9.29 19.84 -7.31
C LYS A 102 -8.17 19.70 -6.31
N SER A 103 -7.03 20.32 -6.61
CA SER A 103 -5.95 20.47 -5.64
C SER A 103 -6.48 21.08 -4.33
N GLY A 104 -6.06 20.51 -3.20
CA GLY A 104 -6.51 20.87 -1.86
C GLY A 104 -7.77 20.15 -1.38
N GLU A 105 -8.49 19.43 -2.25
CA GLU A 105 -9.63 18.62 -1.84
C GLU A 105 -9.19 17.35 -1.10
N GLU A 106 -10.05 16.94 -0.17
CA GLU A 106 -9.85 15.73 0.63
C GLU A 106 -10.53 14.53 -0.02
N LEU A 107 -9.76 13.47 -0.22
CA LEU A 107 -10.22 12.15 -0.63
C LEU A 107 -10.28 11.23 0.58
N LYS A 108 -11.41 10.52 0.75
CA LYS A 108 -11.58 9.48 1.77
C LYS A 108 -12.12 8.21 1.14
N LEU A 109 -11.43 7.10 1.38
CA LEU A 109 -11.78 5.78 0.84
C LEU A 109 -11.63 4.74 1.94
N MET A 110 -12.43 3.68 1.86
CA MET A 110 -12.17 2.45 2.60
C MET A 110 -11.67 1.42 1.59
N GLY A 111 -10.68 0.63 1.99
CA GLY A 111 -10.11 -0.39 1.13
C GLY A 111 -9.56 -1.55 1.94
N LYS A 112 -9.09 -2.56 1.21
CA LYS A 112 -8.40 -3.70 1.79
C LYS A 112 -7.09 -3.91 1.04
N SER A 113 -6.02 -4.13 1.78
CA SER A 113 -4.73 -4.57 1.24
C SER A 113 -4.42 -5.97 1.74
N ILE A 114 -3.93 -6.84 0.84
CA ILE A 114 -3.47 -8.18 1.19
C ILE A 114 -1.96 -8.21 1.01
N PHE A 115 -1.23 -8.45 2.10
CA PHE A 115 0.22 -8.57 2.11
C PHE A 115 0.59 -10.04 2.18
N GLN A 116 1.26 -10.57 1.16
CA GLN A 116 1.79 -11.93 1.14
C GLN A 116 3.27 -11.94 1.51
N PHE A 117 3.67 -12.91 2.34
CA PHE A 117 5.01 -13.01 2.88
C PHE A 117 5.74 -14.29 2.44
N THR A 118 7.06 -14.16 2.31
CA THR A 118 8.02 -15.27 2.37
C THR A 118 9.11 -14.90 3.38
N GLY A 119 9.16 -15.59 4.52
CA GLY A 119 9.98 -15.16 5.64
C GLY A 119 9.57 -13.77 6.12
N ASP A 120 10.54 -12.86 6.21
CA ASP A 120 10.37 -11.48 6.68
C ASP A 120 10.31 -10.46 5.51
N ARG A 121 9.92 -10.93 4.31
CA ARG A 121 9.79 -10.10 3.12
C ARG A 121 8.37 -10.12 2.58
N ILE A 122 7.88 -8.97 2.13
CA ILE A 122 6.62 -8.86 1.40
C ILE A 122 6.90 -9.23 -0.06
N VAL A 123 6.27 -10.31 -0.54
CA VAL A 123 6.43 -10.83 -1.91
C VAL A 123 5.25 -10.49 -2.81
N GLN A 124 4.09 -10.13 -2.25
CA GLN A 124 2.99 -9.57 -3.01
C GLN A 124 2.16 -8.59 -2.16
N ILE A 125 1.68 -7.53 -2.81
CA ILE A 125 0.69 -6.60 -2.26
C ILE A 125 -0.48 -6.54 -3.25
N THR A 126 -1.68 -6.81 -2.78
CA THR A 126 -2.91 -6.66 -3.57
C THR A 126 -3.82 -5.65 -2.89
N ASP A 127 -4.04 -4.50 -3.53
CA ASP A 127 -4.98 -3.47 -3.08
C ASP A 127 -6.35 -3.69 -3.74
N ILE A 128 -7.41 -3.61 -2.94
CA ILE A 128 -8.79 -3.91 -3.36
C ILE A 128 -9.69 -2.75 -2.95
N SER A 129 -10.38 -2.18 -3.94
CA SER A 129 -11.38 -1.10 -3.79
C SER A 129 -12.66 -1.36 -4.58
#